data_AF-J2PVJ3-F1
#
_entry.id   AF-J2PVJ3-F1
#
_cell.length_a   1.000
_cell.length_b   1.000
_cell.length_c   1.000
_cell.angle_alpha   90.00
_cell.angle_beta   90.00
_cell.angle_gamma   90.00
#
_symmetry.space_group_name_H-M   'P 1'
#
loop_
_entity.id
_entity.type
_entity.pdbx_description
1 polymer ?
#
loop_
_entity_poly.entity_id
_entity_poly.type
_entity_poly.pdbx_seq_one_letter_code
_entity_poly.pdbx_strand_id
1 'polypeptide(L)'
;MDDLKARLEQLRERTRNARRERGLPDDPPEPFIDLPLSYVLLDELEKFYKITAQYAAVLVSGGMVPVDTSKFEQYAEVAGLLRGSKSRSLSSIGYSTLHIITTMEQLNMGNCDDLSLAIRVLNLRLRSYHRKDLEDESCRDSAKQLKDDRVALDRALLSAREHYETIKHLY
;
A
#
# COMPACT_ATOMS: atom_id res chain seq x y z
N MET A 1 19.67 -15.61 23.41
CA MET A 1 19.40 -15.98 22.00
C MET A 1 18.16 -16.88 21.90
N ASP A 2 17.98 -17.86 22.79
CA ASP A 2 16.84 -18.80 22.72
C ASP A 2 15.49 -18.16 23.07
N ASP A 3 15.44 -17.20 24.00
CA ASP A 3 14.22 -16.45 24.34
C ASP A 3 13.70 -15.62 23.15
N LEU A 4 14.59 -15.01 22.36
CA LEU A 4 14.19 -14.24 21.17
C LEU A 4 13.59 -15.14 20.08
N LYS A 5 14.17 -16.33 19.86
CA LYS A 5 13.65 -17.31 18.91
C LYS A 5 12.28 -17.84 19.34
N ALA A 6 12.10 -18.13 20.62
CA ALA A 6 10.82 -18.59 21.17
C ALA A 6 9.73 -17.51 21.02
N ARG A 7 10.04 -16.24 21.34
CA ARG A 7 9.11 -15.11 21.16
C ARG A 7 8.76 -14.87 19.68
N LEU A 8 9.73 -15.01 18.77
CA LEU A 8 9.48 -14.90 17.33
C LEU A 8 8.52 -15.98 16.85
N GLU A 9 8.71 -17.23 17.28
CA GLU A 9 7.84 -18.34 16.88
C GLU A 9 6.43 -18.21 17.46
N GLN A 10 6.30 -17.74 18.71
CA GLN A 10 5.00 -17.41 19.29
C GLN A 10 4.28 -16.32 18.49
N LEU A 11 5.00 -15.29 18.03
CA LEU A 11 4.41 -14.23 17.21
C LEU A 11 3.98 -14.75 15.84
N ARG A 12 4.78 -15.62 15.22
CA ARG A 12 4.42 -16.28 13.95
C ARG A 12 3.16 -17.13 14.11
N GLU A 13 3.09 -17.93 15.16
CA GLU A 13 1.91 -18.79 15.39
C GLU A 13 0.65 -17.98 15.66
N ARG A 14 0.74 -16.89 16.44
CA ARG A 14 -0.38 -15.94 16.61
C ARG A 14 -0.83 -15.35 15.28
N THR A 15 0.12 -15.04 14.39
CA THR A 15 -0.20 -14.50 13.06
C THR A 15 -0.88 -15.55 12.17
N ARG A 16 -0.37 -16.79 12.15
CA ARG A 16 -0.99 -17.92 11.42
C ARG A 16 -2.41 -18.18 11.93
N ASN A 17 -2.61 -18.21 13.25
CA ASN A 17 -3.94 -18.38 13.86
C ASN A 17 -4.92 -17.29 13.42
N ALA A 18 -4.52 -16.02 13.50
CA ALA A 18 -5.36 -14.92 13.05
C ALA A 18 -5.71 -14.99 11.56
N ARG A 19 -4.84 -15.55 10.71
CA ARG A 19 -5.11 -15.78 9.28
C ARG A 19 -6.09 -16.95 9.10
N ARG A 20 -5.90 -18.07 9.80
CA ARG A 20 -6.84 -19.21 9.78
C ARG A 20 -8.24 -18.83 10.24
N GLU A 21 -8.35 -18.03 11.29
CA GLU A 21 -9.63 -17.49 11.79
C GLU A 21 -10.37 -16.66 10.72
N ARG A 22 -9.64 -16.05 9.78
CA ARG A 22 -10.18 -15.29 8.65
C ARG A 22 -10.36 -16.15 7.39
N GLY A 23 -10.12 -17.45 7.46
CA GLY A 23 -10.20 -18.36 6.31
C GLY A 23 -9.05 -18.21 5.30
N LEU A 24 -7.92 -17.62 5.71
CA LEU A 24 -6.76 -17.38 4.87
C LEU A 24 -5.67 -18.46 5.09
N PRO A 25 -4.78 -18.71 4.11
CA PRO A 25 -3.62 -19.57 4.32
C PRO A 25 -2.70 -19.06 5.43
N ASP A 26 -1.98 -19.97 6.09
CA ASP A 26 -1.06 -19.66 7.19
C ASP A 26 -0.05 -18.57 6.81
N ASP A 27 0.54 -18.69 5.63
CA ASP A 27 1.50 -17.73 5.10
C ASP A 27 0.82 -16.78 4.09
N PRO A 28 1.22 -15.50 4.04
CA PRO A 28 0.76 -14.57 3.00
C PRO A 28 1.36 -14.94 1.63
N PRO A 29 0.77 -14.47 0.53
CA PRO A 29 1.36 -14.62 -0.79
C PRO A 29 2.76 -14.02 -0.88
N GLU A 30 3.64 -14.68 -1.64
CA GLU A 30 4.99 -14.18 -1.89
C GLU A 30 4.97 -12.87 -2.70
N PRO A 31 5.91 -11.94 -2.46
CA PRO A 31 6.06 -10.75 -3.27
C PRO A 31 6.43 -11.08 -4.73
N PHE A 32 5.71 -10.48 -5.68
CA PHE A 32 5.81 -10.78 -7.11
C PHE A 32 6.09 -9.56 -7.99
N ILE A 33 5.95 -8.33 -7.46
CA ILE A 33 6.22 -7.11 -8.21
C ILE A 33 7.69 -6.70 -8.06
N ASP A 34 8.39 -6.60 -9.18
CA ASP A 34 9.78 -6.14 -9.23
C ASP A 34 9.92 -4.65 -8.91
N LEU A 35 11.14 -4.26 -8.53
CA LEU A 35 11.43 -2.89 -8.11
C LEU A 35 11.08 -1.84 -9.17
N PRO A 36 11.44 -1.97 -10.46
CA PRO A 36 11.12 -0.95 -11.46
C PRO A 36 9.61 -0.69 -11.57
N LEU A 37 8.81 -1.75 -11.69
CA LEU A 37 7.35 -1.64 -11.72
C LEU A 37 6.79 -1.07 -10.41
N SER A 38 7.37 -1.42 -9.26
CA SER A 38 6.98 -0.87 -7.97
C SER A 38 7.14 0.66 -7.91
N TYR A 39 8.18 1.21 -8.51
CA TYR A 39 8.37 2.67 -8.60
C TYR A 39 7.38 3.33 -9.54
N VAL A 40 7.06 2.69 -10.68
CA VAL A 40 6.00 3.18 -11.57
C VAL A 40 4.67 3.26 -10.82
N LEU A 41 4.29 2.20 -10.10
CA LEU A 41 3.08 2.17 -9.28
C LEU A 41 3.10 3.21 -8.15
N LEU A 42 4.26 3.44 -7.52
CA LEU A 42 4.42 4.47 -6.49
C LEU A 42 4.12 5.87 -7.05
N ASP A 43 4.63 6.17 -8.24
CA ASP A 43 4.42 7.48 -8.88
C ASP A 43 2.95 7.71 -9.26
N GLU A 44 2.22 6.65 -9.65
CA GLU A 44 0.76 6.73 -9.87
C GLU A 44 0.00 7.11 -8.59
N LEU A 45 0.50 6.72 -7.41
CA LEU A 45 -0.11 7.08 -6.12
C LEU A 45 0.20 8.52 -5.66
N GLU A 46 1.09 9.25 -6.34
CA GLU A 46 1.48 10.61 -5.91
C GLU A 46 0.28 11.57 -5.84
N LYS A 47 -0.64 11.46 -6.82
CA LYS A 47 -1.88 12.27 -6.84
C LYS A 47 -2.77 11.97 -5.65
N PHE A 48 -2.90 10.69 -5.29
CA PHE A 48 -3.65 10.26 -4.11
C PHE A 48 -3.06 10.87 -2.83
N TYR A 49 -1.74 10.88 -2.68
CA TYR A 49 -1.09 11.47 -1.49
C TYR A 49 -1.36 12.97 -1.35
N LYS A 50 -1.41 13.71 -2.46
CA LYS A 50 -1.75 15.13 -2.45
C LYS A 50 -3.18 15.35 -1.97
N ILE A 51 -4.13 14.59 -2.52
CA ILE A 51 -5.55 14.67 -2.15
C ILE A 51 -5.75 14.33 -0.67
N THR A 52 -5.19 13.20 -0.22
CA THR A 52 -5.36 12.74 1.15
C THR A 52 -4.70 13.65 2.17
N ALA A 53 -3.55 14.28 1.84
CA ALA A 53 -2.94 15.31 2.67
C ALA A 53 -3.82 16.55 2.83
N GLN A 54 -4.44 17.02 1.74
CA GLN A 54 -5.38 18.14 1.80
C GLN A 54 -6.61 17.78 2.65
N TYR A 55 -7.14 16.58 2.46
CA TYR A 55 -8.29 16.11 3.24
C TYR A 55 -7.96 16.01 4.74
N ALA A 56 -6.82 15.44 5.10
CA ALA A 56 -6.36 15.39 6.49
C ALA A 56 -6.22 16.79 7.11
N ALA A 57 -5.76 17.80 6.34
CA ALA A 57 -5.68 19.17 6.82
C ALA A 57 -7.07 19.77 7.11
N VAL A 58 -8.07 19.47 6.26
CA VAL A 58 -9.46 19.89 6.48
C VAL A 58 -10.03 19.25 7.74
N LEU A 59 -9.80 17.95 7.95
CA LEU A 59 -10.23 17.26 9.18
C LEU A 59 -9.59 17.86 10.44
N VAL A 60 -8.28 18.12 10.43
CA VAL A 60 -7.58 18.75 11.56
C VAL A 60 -8.10 20.17 11.86
N SER A 61 -8.61 20.88 10.85
CA SER A 61 -9.26 22.18 11.04
C SER A 61 -10.68 22.11 11.60
N GLY A 62 -11.20 20.91 11.89
CA GLY A 62 -12.55 20.68 12.41
C GLY A 62 -13.63 20.57 11.32
N GLY A 63 -13.23 20.54 10.04
CA GLY A 63 -14.14 20.35 8.92
C GLY A 63 -14.35 18.87 8.64
N MET A 64 -15.48 18.30 9.06
CA MET A 64 -15.85 16.94 8.68
C MET A 64 -16.66 16.98 7.37
N VAL A 65 -16.05 16.53 6.27
CA VAL A 65 -16.69 16.47 4.94
C VAL A 65 -16.67 15.02 4.46
N PRO A 66 -17.82 14.39 4.19
CA PRO A 66 -17.87 13.08 3.58
C PRO A 66 -17.15 13.08 2.22
N VAL A 67 -16.38 12.03 1.96
CA VAL A 67 -15.64 11.88 0.68
C VAL A 67 -16.23 10.74 -0.12
N ASP A 68 -16.46 10.95 -1.40
CA ASP A 68 -16.83 9.88 -2.32
C ASP A 68 -15.60 8.98 -2.59
N THR A 69 -15.53 7.85 -1.89
CA THR A 69 -14.39 6.91 -1.98
C THR A 69 -14.38 6.10 -3.26
N SER A 70 -15.48 6.07 -4.03
CA SER A 70 -15.52 5.44 -5.36
C SER A 70 -14.53 6.09 -6.34
N LYS A 71 -14.22 7.38 -6.12
CA LYS A 71 -13.21 8.11 -6.91
C LYS A 71 -11.78 7.62 -6.69
N PHE A 72 -11.56 6.72 -5.71
CA PHE A 72 -10.25 6.18 -5.40
C PHE A 72 -10.04 4.73 -5.83
N GLU A 73 -10.99 4.12 -6.55
CA GLU A 73 -10.89 2.73 -7.03
C GLU A 73 -9.59 2.45 -7.79
N GLN A 74 -9.18 3.35 -8.70
CA GLN A 74 -7.91 3.22 -9.43
C GLN A 74 -6.69 3.20 -8.50
N TYR A 75 -6.71 4.00 -7.41
CA TYR A 75 -5.60 4.05 -6.46
C TYR A 75 -5.61 2.83 -5.54
N ALA A 76 -6.80 2.30 -5.22
CA ALA A 76 -6.93 1.03 -4.50
C ALA A 76 -6.35 -0.13 -5.32
N GLU A 77 -6.61 -0.18 -6.63
CA GLU A 77 -6.04 -1.17 -7.53
C GLU A 77 -4.50 -1.07 -7.56
N VAL A 78 -3.97 0.12 -7.82
CA VAL A 78 -2.52 0.38 -7.84
C VAL A 78 -1.87 0.02 -6.49
N ALA A 79 -2.50 0.39 -5.37
CA ALA A 79 -2.02 0.04 -4.04
C ALA A 79 -2.07 -1.47 -3.75
N GLY A 80 -3.08 -2.16 -4.26
CA GLY A 80 -3.22 -3.61 -4.22
C GLY A 80 -2.06 -4.32 -4.93
N LEU A 81 -1.67 -3.83 -6.11
CA LEU A 81 -0.47 -4.32 -6.80
C LEU A 81 0.80 -3.98 -6.03
N LEU A 82 0.96 -2.72 -5.58
CA LEU A 82 2.16 -2.25 -4.89
C LEU A 82 2.44 -3.03 -3.60
N ARG A 83 1.40 -3.52 -2.92
CA ARG A 83 1.50 -4.44 -1.77
C ARG A 83 2.31 -5.71 -2.10
N GLY A 84 2.27 -6.18 -3.34
CA GLY A 84 3.04 -7.31 -3.86
C GLY A 84 4.51 -6.99 -4.16
N SER A 85 5.00 -5.77 -3.88
CA SER A 85 6.40 -5.39 -4.12
C SER A 85 7.40 -6.24 -3.34
N LYS A 86 8.46 -6.68 -4.03
CA LYS A 86 9.63 -7.31 -3.42
C LYS A 86 10.35 -6.38 -2.42
N SER A 87 10.14 -5.07 -2.53
CA SER A 87 10.54 -4.13 -1.49
C SER A 87 9.49 -4.09 -0.38
N ARG A 88 9.83 -4.62 0.79
CA ARG A 88 8.99 -4.51 2.02
C ARG A 88 8.52 -3.09 2.28
N SER A 89 9.40 -2.15 1.95
CA SER A 89 9.16 -0.74 2.16
C SER A 89 8.07 -0.25 1.19
N LEU A 90 8.13 -0.55 -0.11
CA LEU A 90 7.13 -0.16 -1.10
C LEU A 90 5.82 -0.93 -0.89
N SER A 91 5.90 -2.21 -0.53
CA SER A 91 4.76 -3.02 -0.10
C SER A 91 4.00 -2.35 1.05
N SER A 92 4.70 -1.85 2.07
CA SER A 92 4.10 -1.12 3.19
C SER A 92 3.36 0.15 2.76
N ILE A 93 3.80 0.82 1.69
CA ILE A 93 3.11 1.98 1.13
C ILE A 93 1.78 1.56 0.49
N GLY A 94 1.77 0.44 -0.24
CA GLY A 94 0.53 -0.17 -0.77
C GLY A 94 -0.47 -0.46 0.34
N TYR A 95 -0.05 -1.17 1.40
CA TYR A 95 -0.89 -1.43 2.57
C TYR A 95 -1.44 -0.14 3.21
N SER A 96 -0.59 0.88 3.38
CA SER A 96 -0.98 2.13 4.04
C SER A 96 -1.99 2.91 3.20
N THR A 97 -1.85 2.87 1.88
CA THR A 97 -2.77 3.52 0.93
C THR A 97 -4.15 2.88 1.00
N LEU A 98 -4.23 1.54 0.94
CA LEU A 98 -5.50 0.81 1.12
C LEU A 98 -6.13 1.12 2.49
N HIS A 99 -5.32 1.12 3.55
CA HIS A 99 -5.81 1.42 4.89
C HIS A 99 -6.41 2.82 5.00
N ILE A 100 -5.82 3.82 4.34
CA ILE A 100 -6.36 5.19 4.29
C ILE A 100 -7.73 5.20 3.60
N ILE A 101 -7.88 4.51 2.47
CA ILE A 101 -9.17 4.42 1.75
C ILE A 101 -10.24 3.80 2.65
N THR A 102 -9.95 2.65 3.27
CA THR A 102 -10.89 2.03 4.22
C THR A 102 -11.19 2.91 5.43
N THR A 103 -10.21 3.69 5.91
CA THR A 103 -10.44 4.63 7.02
C THR A 103 -11.36 5.77 6.58
N MET A 104 -11.25 6.27 5.34
CA MET A 104 -12.20 7.26 4.80
C MET A 104 -13.63 6.69 4.73
N GLU A 105 -13.78 5.43 4.32
CA GLU A 105 -15.09 4.75 4.32
C GLU A 105 -15.66 4.64 5.73
N GLN A 106 -14.82 4.25 6.70
CA GLN A 106 -15.22 4.19 8.11
C GLN A 106 -15.59 5.56 8.67
N LEU A 107 -14.89 6.62 8.26
CA LEU A 107 -15.20 8.00 8.64
C LEU A 107 -16.57 8.41 8.08
N ASN A 108 -16.84 8.14 6.81
CA ASN A 108 -18.14 8.40 6.18
C ASN A 108 -19.29 7.69 6.90
N MET A 109 -19.03 6.51 7.48
CA MET A 109 -19.99 5.74 8.26
C MET A 109 -20.08 6.16 9.75
N GLY A 110 -19.22 7.08 10.22
CA GLY A 110 -19.15 7.48 11.63
C GLY A 110 -18.53 6.42 12.55
N ASN A 111 -17.79 5.45 11.99
CA ASN A 111 -17.20 4.32 12.71
C ASN A 111 -15.77 4.57 13.20
N CYS A 112 -15.17 5.72 12.87
CA CYS A 112 -13.83 6.09 13.35
C CYS A 112 -13.72 7.62 13.49
N ASP A 113 -12.70 8.07 14.22
CA ASP A 113 -12.43 9.49 14.44
C ASP A 113 -11.56 10.13 13.34
N ASP A 114 -11.68 11.46 13.22
CA ASP A 114 -10.93 12.28 12.26
C ASP A 114 -9.41 12.19 12.48
N LEU A 115 -8.98 12.06 13.74
CA LEU A 115 -7.57 12.01 14.14
C LEU A 115 -6.88 10.75 13.62
N SER A 116 -7.57 9.62 13.60
CA SER A 116 -7.08 8.35 13.06
C SER A 116 -6.69 8.48 11.60
N LEU A 117 -7.48 9.19 10.79
CA LEU A 117 -7.14 9.41 9.39
C LEU A 117 -5.96 10.38 9.24
N ALA A 118 -5.96 11.49 9.97
CA ALA A 118 -4.89 12.49 9.90
C ALA A 118 -3.51 11.91 10.24
N ILE A 119 -3.41 11.11 11.31
CA ILE A 119 -2.17 10.43 11.70
C ILE A 119 -1.70 9.47 10.61
N ARG A 120 -2.61 8.73 9.97
CA ARG A 120 -2.26 7.77 8.92
C ARG A 120 -1.72 8.45 7.68
N VAL A 121 -2.35 9.55 7.26
CA VAL A 121 -1.88 10.36 6.13
C VAL A 121 -0.50 10.96 6.42
N LEU A 122 -0.28 11.48 7.64
CA LEU A 122 1.03 12.00 8.06
C LEU A 122 2.11 10.91 8.02
N ASN A 123 1.83 9.72 8.56
CA ASN A 123 2.76 8.59 8.56
C ASN A 123 3.12 8.12 7.15
N LEU A 124 2.14 8.06 6.24
CA LEU A 124 2.38 7.72 4.86
C LEU A 124 3.27 8.76 4.17
N ARG A 125 2.98 10.04 4.41
CA ARG A 125 3.77 11.16 3.89
C ARG A 125 5.22 11.08 4.38
N LEU A 126 5.46 10.93 5.68
CA LEU A 126 6.83 10.78 6.21
C LEU A 126 7.57 9.60 5.56
N ARG A 127 6.90 8.47 5.33
CA ARG A 127 7.49 7.30 4.67
C ARG A 127 7.81 7.52 3.19
N SER A 128 7.03 8.34 2.47
CA SER A 128 7.29 8.67 1.07
C SER A 128 8.39 9.71 0.90
N TYR A 129 8.51 10.68 1.82
CA TYR A 129 9.60 11.67 1.81
C TYR A 129 10.97 11.05 2.13
N HIS A 130 11.07 10.24 3.19
CA HIS A 130 12.35 9.66 3.61
C HIS A 130 12.95 8.65 2.62
N ARG A 131 12.20 8.24 1.60
CA ARG A 131 12.68 7.21 0.67
C ARG A 131 13.18 7.72 -0.67
N LYS A 132 12.81 8.94 -1.08
CA LYS A 132 13.49 9.59 -2.21
C LYS A 132 15.01 9.71 -1.99
N ASP A 133 15.47 9.60 -0.75
CA ASP A 133 16.88 9.71 -0.34
C ASP A 133 17.60 8.35 -0.16
N LEU A 134 16.88 7.21 -0.23
CA LEU A 134 17.43 5.86 0.01
C LEU A 134 17.39 4.97 -1.23
N GLU A 135 17.16 5.56 -2.40
CA GLU A 135 16.95 4.83 -3.65
C GLU A 135 18.27 4.54 -4.37
N ASP A 136 18.40 3.29 -4.83
CA ASP A 136 19.43 2.87 -5.78
C ASP A 136 19.15 3.53 -7.13
N GLU A 137 20.07 4.36 -7.60
CA GLU A 137 19.99 5.11 -8.87
C GLU A 137 19.70 4.19 -10.05
N SER A 138 20.23 2.96 -10.03
CA SER A 138 19.99 1.93 -11.04
C SER A 138 18.50 1.52 -11.13
N CYS A 139 17.81 1.46 -9.99
CA CYS A 139 16.38 1.13 -9.96
C CYS A 139 15.51 2.26 -10.51
N ARG A 140 15.91 3.53 -10.31
CA ARG A 140 15.22 4.69 -10.89
C ARG A 140 15.37 4.74 -12.40
N ASP A 141 16.58 4.49 -12.90
CA ASP A 141 16.83 4.45 -14.34
C ASP A 141 16.06 3.32 -15.01
N SER A 142 16.02 2.14 -14.39
CA SER A 142 15.21 1.02 -14.87
C SER A 142 13.71 1.35 -14.86
N ALA A 143 13.21 2.04 -13.82
CA ALA A 143 11.82 2.48 -13.77
C ALA A 143 11.51 3.53 -14.84
N LYS A 144 12.44 4.45 -15.11
CA LYS A 144 12.31 5.45 -16.17
C LYS A 144 12.29 4.79 -17.56
N GLN A 145 13.22 3.87 -17.82
CA GLN A 145 13.24 3.09 -19.06
C GLN A 145 11.93 2.32 -19.26
N LEU A 146 11.41 1.68 -18.20
CA LEU A 146 10.13 0.98 -18.26
C LEU A 146 8.97 1.94 -18.59
N LYS A 147 8.98 3.17 -18.05
CA LYS A 147 7.96 4.18 -18.37
C LYS A 147 8.04 4.66 -19.81
N ASP A 148 9.26 4.79 -20.34
CA ASP A 148 9.49 5.23 -21.72
C ASP A 148 9.10 4.14 -22.73
N ASP A 149 9.21 2.85 -22.37
CA ASP A 149 8.70 1.71 -23.15
C ASP A 149 7.26 1.34 -22.75
N ARG A 150 6.29 2.02 -23.38
CA ARG A 150 4.85 1.80 -23.18
C ARG A 150 4.44 0.34 -23.32
N VAL A 151 5.01 -0.37 -24.30
CA VAL A 151 4.62 -1.77 -24.60
C VAL A 151 5.12 -2.70 -23.49
N ALA A 152 6.35 -2.50 -23.02
CA ALA A 152 6.89 -3.24 -21.88
C ALA A 152 6.11 -2.95 -20.60
N LEU A 153 5.77 -1.67 -20.34
CA LEU A 153 4.98 -1.28 -19.18
C LEU A 153 3.59 -1.92 -19.18
N ASP A 154 2.85 -1.82 -20.29
CA ASP A 154 1.50 -2.35 -20.40
C ASP A 154 1.50 -3.88 -20.21
N ARG A 155 2.49 -4.58 -20.77
CA ARG A 155 2.68 -6.03 -20.56
C ARG A 155 2.97 -6.36 -19.09
N ALA A 156 3.86 -5.60 -18.46
CA ALA A 156 4.22 -5.82 -17.06
C ALA A 156 3.02 -5.57 -16.13
N LEU A 157 2.24 -4.51 -16.38
CA LEU A 157 1.02 -4.20 -15.65
C LEU A 157 -0.05 -5.27 -15.85
N LEU A 158 -0.25 -5.74 -17.08
CA LEU A 158 -1.22 -6.80 -17.37
C LEU A 158 -0.86 -8.09 -16.63
N SER A 159 0.39 -8.53 -16.75
CA SER A 159 0.87 -9.74 -16.06
C SER A 159 0.75 -9.62 -14.54
N ALA A 160 1.10 -8.45 -13.98
CA ALA A 160 0.95 -8.15 -12.57
C ALA A 160 -0.52 -8.20 -12.10
N ARG A 161 -1.44 -7.65 -12.90
CA ARG A 161 -2.88 -7.67 -12.63
C ARG A 161 -3.44 -9.07 -12.67
N GLU A 162 -3.15 -9.82 -13.72
CA GLU A 162 -3.60 -11.21 -13.86
C GLU A 162 -3.12 -12.05 -12.68
N HIS A 163 -1.84 -11.95 -12.32
CA HIS A 163 -1.33 -12.65 -11.16
C HIS A 163 -2.02 -12.19 -9.87
N TYR A 164 -2.14 -10.88 -9.65
CA TYR A 164 -2.81 -10.32 -8.48
C TYR A 164 -4.25 -10.82 -8.34
N GLU A 165 -5.02 -10.85 -9.42
CA GLU A 165 -6.39 -11.38 -9.43
C GLU A 165 -6.44 -12.84 -8.96
N THR A 166 -5.45 -13.67 -9.32
CA THR A 166 -5.38 -15.06 -8.84
C THR A 166 -5.09 -15.18 -7.34
N ILE A 167 -4.48 -14.18 -6.70
CA ILE A 167 -4.03 -14.25 -5.30
C ILE A 167 -4.69 -13.21 -4.38
N LYS A 168 -5.49 -12.28 -4.90
CA LYS A 168 -6.00 -11.14 -4.12
C LYS A 168 -6.87 -11.55 -2.94
N HIS A 169 -7.53 -12.70 -3.05
CA HIS A 169 -8.37 -13.30 -2.01
C HIS A 169 -7.56 -13.97 -0.87
N LEU A 170 -6.23 -14.05 -1.02
CA LEU A 170 -5.31 -14.63 -0.03
C LEU A 170 -4.72 -13.57 0.93
N TYR A 171 -5.07 -12.30 0.75
CA TYR A 171 -4.58 -11.17 1.52
C TYR A 171 -5.53 -10.70 2.62
#